data_AF-A0A7I7K918-F1
#
_entry.id   AF-A0A7I7K918-F1
#
_cell.length_a   1.000
_cell.length_b   1.000
_cell.length_c   1.000
_cell.angle_alpha   90.00
_cell.angle_beta   90.00
_cell.angle_gamma   90.00
#
_symmetry.space_group_name_H-M   'P 1'
#
loop_
_entity.id
_entity.type
_entity.pdbx_description
1 polymer ?
#
loop_
_entity_poly.entity_id
_entity_poly.type
_entity_poly.pdbx_seq_one_letter_code
_entity_poly.pdbx_strand_id
1 'polypeptide(L)'
;MLLRLAPRTPVIAVAVSEHDEAAIIACAEAGVAGYHMRTDSLADLLVLINAAAEGRISCPPEVSALLLRRLSTVTADRNLVGRDPVLTGREIQILRLLEQGRSNQDIAVRLHIAVHTVKNHVHNLLTKLGVRSRSEAAALSRSLRLGDGAQEDWLGD
;
A
#
# COMPACT_ATOMS: atom_id res chain seq x y z
N MET A 1 -5.29 -8.05 15.62
CA MET A 1 -6.06 -7.69 16.83
C MET A 1 -5.19 -7.62 18.07
N LEU A 2 -4.36 -8.63 18.38
CA LEU A 2 -3.47 -8.64 19.55
C LEU A 2 -2.45 -7.48 19.59
N LEU A 3 -1.76 -7.20 18.47
CA LEU A 3 -0.78 -6.10 18.40
C LEU A 3 -1.39 -4.70 18.55
N ARG A 4 -2.72 -4.56 18.38
CA ARG A 4 -3.44 -3.31 18.69
C ARG A 4 -3.74 -3.14 20.19
N LEU A 5 -3.84 -4.25 20.92
CA LEU A 5 -4.16 -4.26 22.35
C LEU A 5 -2.89 -4.27 23.23
N ALA A 6 -1.79 -4.83 22.74
CA ALA A 6 -0.51 -4.90 23.44
C ALA A 6 0.67 -4.63 22.47
N PRO A 7 0.90 -3.37 22.08
CA PRO A 7 1.87 -3.01 21.04
C PRO A 7 3.34 -3.25 21.44
N ARG A 8 3.61 -3.47 22.74
CA ARG A 8 4.96 -3.79 23.25
C ARG A 8 5.20 -5.29 23.46
N THR A 9 4.21 -6.14 23.20
CA THR A 9 4.35 -7.58 23.37
C THR A 9 4.80 -8.20 22.05
N PRO A 10 5.97 -8.87 22.02
CA PRO A 10 6.40 -9.57 20.82
C PRO A 10 5.44 -10.73 20.52
N VAL A 11 5.07 -10.89 19.25
CA VAL A 11 4.19 -11.96 18.79
C VAL A 11 4.98 -12.92 17.92
N ILE A 12 4.84 -14.22 18.16
CA ILE A 12 5.47 -15.27 17.35
C ILE A 12 4.37 -16.03 16.60
N ALA A 13 4.56 -16.23 15.30
CA ALA A 13 3.73 -17.13 14.51
C ALA A 13 4.21 -18.57 14.71
N VAL A 14 3.32 -19.50 15.05
CA VAL A 14 3.66 -20.88 15.42
C VAL A 14 3.03 -21.88 14.46
N ALA A 15 3.74 -22.98 14.19
CA ALA A 15 3.31 -24.07 13.30
C ALA A 15 2.93 -23.57 11.89
N VAL A 16 3.64 -22.55 11.42
CA VAL A 16 3.45 -22.00 10.07
C VAL A 16 3.90 -23.04 9.05
N SER A 17 3.10 -23.25 8.01
CA SER A 17 3.48 -24.13 6.90
C SER A 17 4.40 -23.38 5.95
N GLU A 18 5.54 -23.97 5.62
CA GLU A 18 6.47 -23.44 4.61
C GLU A 18 5.82 -23.29 3.21
N HIS A 19 4.74 -24.04 2.96
CA HIS A 19 3.98 -24.01 1.71
C HIS A 19 2.85 -22.98 1.70
N ASP A 20 2.55 -22.33 2.83
CA ASP A 20 1.47 -21.35 2.95
C ASP A 20 2.03 -19.92 2.90
N GLU A 21 2.43 -19.49 1.69
CA GLU A 21 2.96 -18.14 1.47
C GLU A 21 1.97 -17.06 1.95
N ALA A 22 0.67 -17.28 1.81
CA ALA A 22 -0.35 -16.31 2.19
C ALA A 22 -0.40 -16.10 3.71
N ALA A 23 -0.35 -17.19 4.49
CA ALA A 23 -0.27 -17.11 5.94
C ALA A 23 1.03 -16.45 6.42
N ILE A 24 2.17 -16.78 5.78
CA ILE A 24 3.46 -16.16 6.07
C ILE A 24 3.39 -14.65 5.86
N ILE A 25 2.85 -14.21 4.73
CA ILE A 25 2.70 -12.77 4.41
C ILE A 25 1.77 -12.09 5.41
N ALA A 26 0.61 -12.69 5.73
CA ALA A 26 -0.33 -12.12 6.68
C ALA A 26 0.28 -11.94 8.08
N CYS A 27 1.15 -12.87 8.51
CA CYS A 27 1.90 -12.72 9.75
C CYS A 27 2.92 -11.58 9.68
N ALA A 28 3.63 -11.43 8.56
CA ALA A 28 4.59 -10.35 8.35
C ALA A 28 3.90 -8.98 8.41
N GLU A 29 2.77 -8.83 7.72
CA GLU A 29 1.95 -7.62 7.73
C GLU A 29 1.37 -7.32 9.11
N ALA A 30 1.07 -8.36 9.89
CA ALA A 30 0.65 -8.20 11.27
C ALA A 30 1.77 -7.66 12.16
N GLY A 31 3.05 -7.88 11.83
CA GLY A 31 4.20 -7.41 12.60
C GLY A 31 4.70 -8.42 13.63
N VAL A 32 4.70 -9.71 13.31
CA VAL A 32 5.27 -10.74 14.18
C VAL A 32 6.78 -10.56 14.36
N ALA A 33 7.27 -10.83 15.57
CA ALA A 33 8.68 -10.83 15.93
C ALA A 33 9.42 -12.10 15.47
N GLY A 34 8.69 -13.15 15.07
CA GLY A 34 9.33 -14.30 14.43
C GLY A 34 8.38 -15.43 14.05
N TYR A 35 8.97 -16.45 13.42
CA TYR A 35 8.26 -17.61 12.87
C TYR A 35 8.84 -18.90 13.41
N HIS A 36 7.96 -19.77 13.89
CA HIS A 36 8.22 -21.16 14.18
C HIS A 36 7.47 -22.01 13.15
N MET A 37 8.23 -22.79 12.38
CA MET A 37 7.72 -23.65 11.33
C MET A 37 7.10 -24.91 11.89
N ARG A 38 6.21 -25.54 11.12
CA ARG A 38 5.63 -26.84 11.46
C ARG A 38 6.68 -27.95 11.66
N THR A 39 7.81 -27.82 10.98
CA THR A 39 8.95 -28.75 11.01
C THR A 39 9.94 -28.46 12.13
N ASP A 40 9.84 -27.29 12.77
CA ASP A 40 10.74 -26.88 13.85
C ASP A 40 10.43 -27.63 15.14
N SER A 41 11.47 -27.86 15.95
CA SER A 41 11.32 -28.52 17.24
C SER A 41 10.74 -27.57 18.30
N LEU A 42 10.28 -28.13 19.42
CA LEU A 42 9.90 -27.32 20.59
C LEU A 42 11.09 -26.53 21.16
N ALA A 43 12.31 -27.06 21.05
CA ALA A 43 13.51 -26.37 21.51
C ALA A 43 13.74 -25.08 20.70
N ASP A 44 13.49 -25.12 19.39
CA ASP A 44 13.60 -23.95 18.51
C ASP A 44 12.57 -22.87 18.90
N LEU A 45 11.35 -23.28 19.29
CA LEU A 45 10.33 -22.35 19.79
C LEU A 45 10.81 -21.64 21.07
N LEU A 46 11.45 -22.34 22.00
CA LEU A 46 11.98 -21.74 23.22
C LEU A 46 13.09 -20.72 22.93
N VAL A 47 13.99 -21.06 22.01
CA VAL A 47 15.03 -20.14 21.53
C VAL A 47 14.39 -18.89 20.92
N LEU A 48 13.35 -19.08 20.11
CA LEU A 48 12.61 -18.01 19.46
C LEU A 48 11.91 -17.08 20.46
N ILE A 49 11.28 -17.64 21.49
CA ILE A 49 10.62 -16.88 22.58
C ILE A 49 11.64 -16.00 23.31
N ASN A 50 12.80 -16.56 23.69
CA ASN A 50 13.84 -15.79 24.38
C ASN A 50 14.39 -14.66 23.50
N ALA A 51 14.66 -14.95 22.22
CA ALA A 51 15.09 -13.93 21.27
C ALA A 51 14.07 -12.79 21.13
N ALA A 52 12.79 -13.12 21.02
CA ALA A 52 11.71 -12.14 20.91
C ALA A 52 11.55 -11.30 22.20
N ALA A 53 11.73 -11.91 23.37
CA ALA A 53 11.73 -11.21 24.66
C ALA A 53 12.89 -10.20 24.79
N GLU A 54 14.03 -10.49 24.15
CA GLU A 54 15.19 -9.59 24.05
C GLU A 54 15.04 -8.54 22.94
N GLY A 55 13.89 -8.48 22.26
CA GLY A 55 13.61 -7.53 21.19
C GLY A 55 14.26 -7.87 19.85
N ARG A 56 14.78 -9.11 19.69
CA ARG A 56 15.28 -9.59 18.40
C ARG A 56 14.14 -10.09 17.52
N ILE A 57 14.31 -9.89 16.22
CA ILE A 57 13.48 -10.53 15.20
C ILE A 57 14.21 -11.77 14.70
N SER A 58 13.51 -12.89 14.59
CA SER A 58 14.07 -14.14 14.05
C SER A 58 13.15 -14.69 12.96
N CYS A 59 13.73 -14.87 11.79
CA CYS A 59 13.01 -15.22 10.58
C CYS A 59 13.82 -16.28 9.83
N PRO A 60 13.26 -17.48 9.57
CA PRO A 60 13.95 -18.50 8.80
C PRO A 60 14.39 -18.00 7.41
N PRO A 61 15.48 -18.52 6.83
CA PRO A 61 16.01 -18.07 5.55
C PRO A 61 14.97 -18.08 4.42
N GLU A 62 14.14 -19.12 4.35
CA GLU A 62 13.09 -19.30 3.34
C GLU A 62 11.98 -18.25 3.43
N VAL A 63 11.55 -17.91 4.65
CA VAL A 63 10.59 -16.82 4.88
C VAL A 63 11.21 -15.48 4.52
N SER A 64 12.46 -15.26 4.92
CA SER A 64 13.19 -14.03 4.61
C SER A 64 13.30 -13.84 3.09
N ALA A 65 13.66 -14.89 2.34
CA ALA A 65 13.75 -14.87 0.89
C ALA A 65 12.39 -14.59 0.22
N LEU A 66 11.32 -15.21 0.70
CA LEU A 66 9.96 -14.96 0.23
C LEU A 66 9.56 -13.49 0.43
N LEU A 67 9.75 -12.95 1.63
CA LEU A 67 9.40 -11.57 1.97
C LEU A 67 10.23 -10.57 1.18
N LEU A 68 11.54 -10.80 1.01
CA LEU A 68 12.42 -9.96 0.19
C LEU A 68 12.01 -9.99 -1.29
N ARG A 69 11.65 -11.15 -1.84
CA ARG A 69 11.12 -11.28 -3.21
C ARG A 69 9.82 -10.50 -3.39
N ARG A 70 8.93 -10.53 -2.41
CA ARG A 70 7.69 -9.73 -2.42
C ARG A 70 7.98 -8.24 -2.32
N LEU A 71 8.92 -7.85 -1.46
CA LEU A 71 9.32 -6.45 -1.33
C LEU A 71 9.96 -5.93 -2.63
N SER A 72 10.74 -6.74 -3.34
CA SER A 72 11.32 -6.34 -4.62
C SER A 72 10.27 -6.16 -5.72
N THR A 73 9.20 -6.95 -5.74
CA THR A 73 8.07 -6.73 -6.67
C THR A 73 7.27 -5.48 -6.30
N VAL A 74 7.02 -5.26 -5.00
CA VAL A 74 6.31 -4.05 -4.53
C VAL A 74 7.14 -2.78 -4.77
N THR A 75 8.46 -2.85 -4.62
CA THR A 75 9.35 -1.71 -4.89
C THR A 75 9.59 -1.47 -6.37
N ALA A 76 9.57 -2.51 -7.22
CA ALA A 76 9.53 -2.34 -8.67
C ALA A 76 8.24 -1.64 -9.13
N ASP A 77 7.09 -2.03 -8.58
CA ASP A 77 5.80 -1.34 -8.82
C ASP A 77 5.81 0.08 -8.22
N ARG A 78 6.42 0.29 -7.05
CA ARG A 78 6.57 1.62 -6.45
C ARG A 78 7.62 2.48 -7.13
N ASN A 79 8.61 1.96 -7.85
CA ASN A 79 9.49 2.80 -8.66
C ASN A 79 8.78 3.41 -9.87
N LEU A 80 7.57 2.93 -10.21
CA LEU A 80 6.64 3.62 -11.09
C LEU A 80 5.79 4.69 -10.36
N VAL A 81 5.70 4.63 -9.02
CA VAL A 81 4.80 5.43 -8.15
C VAL A 81 5.57 6.17 -7.04
N GLY A 82 6.90 6.30 -7.16
CA GLY A 82 7.80 6.71 -6.07
C GLY A 82 8.08 8.20 -5.98
N ARG A 83 7.50 8.98 -6.90
CA ARG A 83 7.23 10.40 -6.69
C ARG A 83 5.73 10.50 -6.53
N ASP A 84 5.25 11.22 -5.52
CA ASP A 84 3.89 11.74 -5.60
C ASP A 84 3.70 12.32 -6.99
N PRO A 85 2.73 11.82 -7.76
CA PRO A 85 2.62 12.21 -9.15
C PRO A 85 2.42 13.71 -9.18
N VAL A 86 3.42 14.43 -9.71
CA VAL A 86 3.33 15.88 -9.89
C VAL A 86 2.34 16.10 -11.03
N LEU A 87 1.07 16.22 -10.65
CA LEU A 87 -0.01 16.54 -11.55
C LEU A 87 0.09 18.02 -11.91
N THR A 88 0.01 18.30 -13.20
CA THR A 88 -0.17 19.65 -13.70
C THR A 88 -1.53 20.18 -13.23
N GLY A 89 -1.69 21.50 -13.18
CA GLY A 89 -3.00 22.11 -12.85
C GLY A 89 -4.14 21.60 -13.74
N ARG A 90 -3.85 21.26 -14.99
CA ARG A 90 -4.83 20.70 -15.92
C ARG A 90 -5.24 19.27 -15.58
N GLU A 91 -4.28 18.44 -15.19
CA GLU A 91 -4.53 17.07 -14.75
C GLU A 91 -5.34 17.04 -13.45
N ILE A 92 -5.08 17.97 -12.52
CA ILE A 92 -5.87 18.14 -11.29
C ILE A 92 -7.33 18.50 -11.61
N GLN A 93 -7.55 19.45 -12.52
CA GLN A 93 -8.91 19.83 -12.96
C GLN A 93 -9.66 18.63 -13.56
N ILE A 94 -8.98 17.83 -14.38
CA ILE A 94 -9.56 16.64 -15.01
C ILE A 94 -9.85 15.57 -13.97
N LEU A 95 -8.93 15.29 -13.05
CA LEU A 95 -9.11 14.31 -11.98
C LEU A 95 -10.37 14.61 -11.14
N ARG A 96 -10.58 15.89 -10.77
CA ARG A 96 -11.79 16.34 -10.05
C ARG A 96 -13.09 16.08 -10.83
N LEU A 97 -13.06 16.25 -12.16
CA LEU A 97 -14.23 15.99 -13.00
C LEU A 97 -14.46 14.49 -13.23
N LEU A 98 -13.39 13.68 -13.29
CA LEU A 98 -13.50 12.22 -13.31
C LEU A 98 -14.10 11.68 -12.02
N GLU A 99 -13.72 12.24 -10.87
CA GLU A 99 -14.30 11.92 -9.55
C GLU A 99 -15.82 12.16 -9.52
N GLN A 100 -16.29 13.20 -10.21
CA GLN A 100 -17.71 13.54 -10.39
C GLN A 100 -18.42 12.69 -11.46
N GLY A 101 -17.75 11.71 -12.07
CA GLY A 101 -18.33 10.84 -13.10
C GLY A 101 -18.52 11.49 -14.48
N ARG A 102 -17.90 12.65 -14.76
CA ARG A 102 -18.11 13.38 -16.02
C ARG A 102 -17.50 12.68 -17.23
N SER A 103 -18.20 12.65 -18.37
CA SER A 103 -17.66 12.08 -19.61
C SER A 103 -16.56 12.97 -20.20
N ASN A 104 -15.76 12.45 -21.14
CA ASN A 104 -14.75 13.28 -21.82
C ASN A 104 -15.40 14.42 -22.63
N GLN A 105 -16.62 14.22 -23.13
CA GLN A 105 -17.42 15.26 -23.77
C GLN A 105 -17.77 16.38 -22.77
N ASP A 106 -18.28 16.02 -21.58
CA ASP A 106 -18.64 17.00 -20.55
C ASP A 106 -17.41 17.79 -20.07
N ILE A 107 -16.28 17.10 -19.91
CA ILE A 107 -15.01 17.71 -19.51
C ILE A 107 -14.52 18.68 -20.58
N ALA A 108 -14.61 18.31 -21.86
CA ALA A 108 -14.22 19.14 -22.99
C ALA A 108 -15.03 20.44 -23.02
N VAL A 109 -16.36 20.34 -22.87
CA VAL A 109 -17.26 21.50 -22.80
C VAL A 109 -16.92 22.39 -21.60
N ARG A 110 -16.84 21.80 -20.40
CA ARG A 110 -16.63 22.57 -19.16
C ARG A 110 -15.28 23.27 -19.14
N LEU A 111 -14.27 22.66 -19.73
CA LEU A 111 -12.91 23.17 -19.73
C LEU A 111 -12.51 23.87 -21.04
N HIS A 112 -13.46 24.08 -21.96
CA HIS A 112 -13.29 24.77 -23.24
C HIS A 112 -12.11 24.25 -24.09
N ILE A 113 -12.00 22.92 -24.23
CA ILE A 113 -10.96 22.27 -25.05
C ILE A 113 -11.56 21.16 -25.91
N ALA A 114 -10.81 20.71 -26.92
CA ALA A 114 -11.22 19.59 -27.75
C ALA A 114 -11.29 18.27 -26.96
N VAL A 115 -12.24 17.39 -27.30
CA VAL A 115 -12.41 16.05 -26.71
C VAL A 115 -11.14 15.20 -26.84
N HIS A 116 -10.45 15.32 -27.98
CA HIS A 116 -9.16 14.65 -28.19
C HIS A 116 -8.10 15.10 -27.15
N THR A 117 -8.04 16.40 -26.85
CA THR A 117 -7.13 16.95 -25.84
C THR A 117 -7.46 16.41 -24.45
N VAL A 118 -8.75 16.25 -24.11
CA VAL A 118 -9.16 15.59 -22.87
C VAL A 118 -8.67 14.15 -22.82
N LYS A 119 -8.82 13.38 -23.90
CA LYS A 119 -8.32 11.99 -23.97
C LYS A 119 -6.82 11.92 -23.68
N ASN A 120 -6.03 12.82 -24.27
CA ASN A 120 -4.59 12.88 -24.02
C ASN A 120 -4.26 13.21 -22.57
N HIS A 121 -4.93 14.20 -21.98
CA HIS A 121 -4.71 14.52 -20.57
C HIS A 121 -5.16 13.39 -19.64
N VAL A 122 -6.27 12.70 -19.93
CA VAL A 122 -6.70 11.53 -19.15
C VAL A 122 -5.67 10.42 -19.27
N HIS A 123 -5.17 10.12 -20.46
CA HIS A 123 -4.12 9.12 -20.65
C HIS A 123 -2.88 9.46 -19.81
N ASN A 124 -2.36 10.68 -19.90
CA ASN A 124 -1.20 11.13 -19.14
C ASN A 124 -1.45 11.08 -17.62
N LEU A 125 -2.64 11.49 -17.19
CA LEU A 125 -3.07 11.41 -15.79
C LEU A 125 -3.06 9.96 -15.28
N LEU A 126 -3.65 9.01 -16.02
CA LEU A 126 -3.68 7.59 -15.64
C LEU A 126 -2.26 7.03 -15.54
N THR A 127 -1.41 7.34 -16.53
CA THR A 127 0.00 6.94 -16.53
C THR A 127 0.74 7.49 -15.31
N LYS A 128 0.56 8.77 -14.97
CA LYS A 128 1.18 9.39 -13.79
C LYS A 128 0.68 8.79 -12.48
N LEU A 129 -0.62 8.52 -12.38
CA LEU A 129 -1.23 7.92 -11.18
C LEU A 129 -0.93 6.42 -11.04
N GLY A 130 -0.33 5.78 -12.05
CA GLY A 130 -0.05 4.34 -12.04
C GLY A 130 -1.31 3.45 -12.11
N VAL A 131 -2.42 3.98 -12.64
CA VAL A 131 -3.71 3.28 -12.72
C VAL A 131 -4.11 2.99 -14.16
N ARG A 132 -4.96 1.99 -14.36
CA ARG A 132 -5.34 1.49 -15.70
C ARG A 132 -6.68 2.01 -16.19
N SER A 133 -7.51 2.51 -15.27
CA SER A 133 -8.85 2.98 -15.61
C SER A 133 -9.20 4.32 -14.96
N ARG A 134 -10.10 5.06 -15.60
CA ARG A 134 -10.67 6.29 -15.04
C ARG A 134 -11.41 6.04 -13.71
N SER A 135 -11.97 4.84 -13.52
CA SER A 135 -12.66 4.45 -12.30
C SER A 135 -11.67 4.25 -11.15
N GLU A 136 -10.52 3.62 -11.42
CA GLU A 136 -9.40 3.53 -10.48
C GLU A 136 -8.86 4.92 -10.12
N ALA A 137 -8.67 5.81 -11.09
CA ALA A 137 -8.23 7.19 -10.83
C ALA A 137 -9.20 7.95 -9.91
N ALA A 138 -10.51 7.83 -10.15
CA ALA A 138 -11.53 8.44 -9.32
C ALA A 138 -11.56 7.87 -7.89
N ALA A 139 -11.36 6.55 -7.73
CA ALA A 139 -11.26 5.91 -6.42
C ALA A 139 -10.02 6.38 -5.65
N LEU A 140 -8.87 6.45 -6.33
CA LEU A 140 -7.61 6.92 -5.76
C LEU A 140 -7.69 8.39 -5.31
N SER A 141 -8.33 9.27 -6.10
CA SER A 141 -8.57 10.68 -5.71
C SER A 141 -9.32 10.78 -4.38
N ARG A 142 -10.34 9.95 -4.18
CA ARG A 142 -11.12 9.94 -2.92
C ARG A 142 -10.31 9.44 -1.73
N SER A 143 -9.48 8.42 -1.91
CA SER A 143 -8.62 7.92 -0.82
C SER A 143 -7.56 8.94 -0.39
N LEU A 144 -7.00 9.70 -1.33
CA LEU A 144 -6.02 10.74 -1.02
C LEU A 144 -6.64 11.87 -0.17
N ARG A 145 -7.88 12.28 -0.49
CA ARG A 145 -8.59 13.32 0.28
C ARG A 145 -8.96 12.89 1.70
N LEU A 146 -9.16 11.60 1.93
CA LEU A 146 -9.39 11.06 3.28
C LEU A 146 -8.12 11.06 4.13
N GLY A 147 -6.93 11.10 3.51
CA GLY A 147 -5.65 11.24 4.20
C GLY A 147 -5.25 12.68 4.52
N ASP A 148 -5.68 13.66 3.71
CA ASP A 148 -5.37 15.09 3.87
C ASP A 148 -6.26 15.82 4.90
N GLY A 149 -7.41 15.24 5.26
CA GLY A 149 -8.39 15.86 6.18
C GLY A 149 -7.96 16.00 7.66
N ALA A 150 -6.68 15.78 7.98
CA ALA A 150 -6.13 15.92 9.34
C ALA A 150 -5.31 17.22 9.55
N GLN A 151 -5.22 18.10 8.54
CA GLN A 151 -4.35 19.27 8.58
C GLN A 151 -5.04 20.54 8.05
N GLU A 152 -6.22 20.90 8.57
CA GLU A 152 -6.85 22.20 8.23
C GLU A 152 -7.68 22.84 9.37
N ASP A 153 -7.39 22.48 10.63
CA ASP A 153 -8.05 23.03 11.84
C ASP A 153 -7.14 23.97 12.69
N TRP A 154 -6.17 24.65 12.07
CA TRP A 154 -5.37 25.67 12.78
C TRP A 154 -5.07 26.88 11.89
N LEU A 155 -6.03 27.81 11.80
CA LEU A 155 -5.81 29.26 11.68
C LEU A 155 -7.16 29.95 11.97
N GLY A 156 -7.47 30.02 13.25
CA GLY A 156 -8.59 30.79 13.80
C GLY A 156 -8.20 31.23 15.21
N ASP A 157 -7.39 32.28 15.27
CA ASP A 157 -7.38 33.33 16.30
C ASP A 157 -6.53 34.51 15.79
#